data_AF-A0A7S1RPU4-F1
#
_entry.id   AF-A0A7S1RPU4-F1
#
_cell.length_a   1.000
_cell.length_b   1.000
_cell.length_c   1.000
_cell.angle_alpha   90.00
_cell.angle_beta   90.00
_cell.angle_gamma   90.00
#
_symmetry.space_group_name_H-M   'P 1'
#
loop_
_entity.id
_entity.type
_entity.pdbx_description
1 polymer ?
#
loop_
_entity_poly.entity_id
_entity_poly.type
_entity_poly.pdbx_seq_one_letter_code
_entity_poly.pdbx_strand_id
1 'polypeptide(L)'
;MIIQLCSEAAAVSPDAEAIAPATDQDTASTDAEPSSAGRLPAAVEVAASQELTDGKGTCKALFSARFDGGQVEQQFRRVKKLLEAANYDVLMVEASGGDDFGVMTALALDQVRRARGVVLAICTETYGEVTSSPYSSHEELKFADAHRLDVIPLKVDAKFPPEPPFGSQHPFDKLGVGQAFVNKVLKPNVARIDCCGQPDSTIAALIAKALQKRRR
;
A
#
# COMPACT_ATOMS: atom_id res chain seq x y z
N MET A 1 -12.50 -5.53 45.62
CA MET A 1 -11.82 -4.28 46.01
C MET A 1 -12.34 -3.21 45.06
N ILE A 2 -13.32 -2.45 45.55
CA ILE A 2 -14.08 -1.43 44.81
C ILE A 2 -13.39 -0.10 45.10
N ILE A 3 -13.05 0.67 44.07
CA ILE A 3 -12.77 2.11 44.22
C ILE A 3 -13.64 2.86 43.23
N GLN A 4 -14.40 3.77 43.79
CA GLN A 4 -15.40 4.64 43.17
C GLN A 4 -15.14 6.08 43.67
N LEU A 5 -15.45 7.04 42.80
CA LEU A 5 -15.71 8.49 42.97
C LEU A 5 -14.61 9.50 42.58
N CYS A 6 -14.92 10.34 41.57
CA CYS A 6 -15.32 11.77 41.64
C CYS A 6 -15.32 12.36 40.20
N SER A 7 -16.41 12.90 39.61
CA SER A 7 -16.94 14.29 39.63
C SER A 7 -15.83 15.38 39.52
N GLU A 8 -15.88 16.47 38.75
CA GLU A 8 -16.97 17.25 38.12
C GLU A 8 -16.37 18.29 37.12
N ALA A 9 -17.23 19.03 36.42
CA ALA A 9 -16.99 19.94 35.29
C ALA A 9 -16.27 21.29 35.58
N ALA A 10 -15.81 21.99 34.53
CA ALA A 10 -16.24 23.36 34.17
C ALA A 10 -15.43 23.97 32.99
N ALA A 11 -16.06 24.96 32.35
CA ALA A 11 -15.77 25.63 31.08
C ALA A 11 -14.69 26.72 31.11
N VAL A 12 -14.35 27.27 29.92
CA VAL A 12 -14.33 28.72 29.54
C VAL A 12 -13.25 29.03 28.47
N SER A 13 -13.68 29.51 27.29
CA SER A 13 -12.88 30.30 26.30
C SER A 13 -12.72 31.76 26.78
N PRO A 14 -11.80 32.63 26.29
CA PRO A 14 -11.94 33.21 24.94
C PRO A 14 -10.65 33.72 24.22
N ASP A 15 -10.83 34.02 22.93
CA ASP A 15 -10.26 35.08 22.08
C ASP A 15 -8.75 35.43 22.06
N ALA A 16 -8.17 35.48 20.85
CA ALA A 16 -7.53 36.70 20.30
C ALA A 16 -7.09 36.56 18.82
N GLU A 17 -7.64 37.47 18.00
CA GLU A 17 -7.05 38.22 16.86
C GLU A 17 -6.21 37.49 15.77
N ALA A 18 -6.70 37.38 14.53
CA ALA A 18 -6.79 38.42 13.48
C ALA A 18 -5.45 38.77 12.81
N ILE A 19 -5.20 38.19 11.62
CA ILE A 19 -4.32 38.79 10.59
C ILE A 19 -4.89 38.49 9.20
N ALA A 20 -5.28 39.56 8.50
CA ALA A 20 -5.39 39.71 7.05
C ALA A 20 -4.71 41.08 6.72
N PRO A 21 -4.27 41.41 5.49
CA PRO A 21 -4.77 40.88 4.21
C PRO A 21 -3.73 40.59 3.10
N ALA A 22 -4.23 39.83 2.14
CA ALA A 22 -3.86 39.71 0.72
C ALA A 22 -3.88 41.08 -0.01
N THR A 23 -2.86 41.45 -0.79
CA THR A 23 -2.67 41.31 -2.26
C THR A 23 -3.24 42.47 -3.09
N ASP A 24 -2.40 43.05 -3.96
CA ASP A 24 -2.70 43.56 -5.32
C ASP A 24 -1.33 43.92 -5.95
N GLN A 25 -0.76 43.14 -6.87
CA GLN A 25 -1.04 42.98 -8.32
C GLN A 25 -1.00 44.29 -9.11
N ASP A 26 0.12 44.47 -9.83
CA ASP A 26 0.27 45.50 -10.85
C ASP A 26 0.88 44.88 -12.13
N THR A 27 0.07 44.97 -13.19
CA THR A 27 0.35 45.17 -14.63
C THR A 27 1.61 44.58 -15.31
N ALA A 28 1.40 43.81 -16.39
CA ALA A 28 1.68 44.24 -17.78
C ALA A 28 1.69 43.07 -18.79
N SER A 29 0.96 43.27 -19.89
CA SER A 29 0.89 42.43 -21.10
C SER A 29 2.18 42.46 -21.92
N THR A 30 2.50 41.38 -22.65
CA THR A 30 3.08 41.50 -24.01
C THR A 30 2.83 40.22 -24.83
N ASP A 31 2.25 40.40 -26.02
CA ASP A 31 2.09 39.40 -27.08
C ASP A 31 3.44 39.07 -27.76
N ALA A 32 3.64 37.79 -28.13
CA ALA A 32 4.46 37.38 -29.28
C ALA A 32 4.34 35.86 -29.58
N GLU A 33 3.50 35.51 -30.55
CA GLU A 33 3.71 34.39 -31.49
C GLU A 33 4.27 34.99 -32.80
N PRO A 34 4.93 34.26 -33.74
CA PRO A 34 4.77 32.82 -34.04
C PRO A 34 6.04 32.06 -34.49
N SER A 35 5.84 30.76 -34.78
CA SER A 35 6.41 30.02 -35.93
C SER A 35 7.62 29.10 -35.70
N SER A 36 7.35 27.80 -35.77
CA SER A 36 7.78 26.88 -36.85
C SER A 36 8.31 25.52 -36.39
N ALA A 37 7.61 24.49 -36.88
CA ALA A 37 8.11 23.23 -37.40
C ALA A 37 9.42 22.65 -36.83
N GLY A 38 9.27 21.79 -35.83
CA GLY A 38 10.26 20.77 -35.46
C GLY A 38 9.58 19.41 -35.32
N ARG A 39 9.30 18.75 -36.45
CA ARG A 39 8.87 17.34 -36.46
C ARG A 39 10.10 16.47 -36.24
N LEU A 40 10.25 15.94 -35.03
CA LEU A 40 11.16 14.85 -34.70
C LEU A 40 10.41 13.79 -33.88
N PRO A 41 10.85 12.53 -34.00
CA PRO A 41 9.98 11.41 -34.30
C PRO A 41 9.24 10.88 -33.09
N ALA A 42 8.10 10.23 -33.37
CA ALA A 42 7.49 9.27 -32.48
C ALA A 42 8.55 8.25 -32.04
N ALA A 43 9.10 8.45 -30.84
CA ALA A 43 9.68 7.37 -30.07
C ALA A 43 8.51 6.48 -29.68
N VAL A 44 8.22 5.54 -30.58
CA VAL A 44 7.43 4.35 -30.30
C VAL A 44 8.24 3.56 -29.28
N GLU A 45 8.08 3.90 -28.01
CA GLU A 45 8.49 3.02 -26.93
C GLU A 45 7.38 1.97 -26.81
N VAL A 46 7.43 0.98 -27.71
CA VAL A 46 6.76 -0.29 -27.50
C VAL A 46 7.53 -0.95 -26.36
N ALA A 47 7.19 -0.56 -25.14
CA ALA A 47 7.47 -1.36 -23.96
C ALA A 47 6.89 -2.74 -24.26
N ALA A 48 7.76 -3.74 -24.28
CA ALA A 48 7.41 -5.11 -24.61
C ALA A 48 6.16 -5.52 -23.82
N SER A 49 5.03 -5.64 -24.53
CA SER A 49 3.82 -6.28 -24.05
C SER A 49 4.14 -7.75 -23.82
N GLN A 50 4.73 -8.07 -22.67
CA GLN A 50 4.65 -9.44 -22.18
C GLN A 50 3.18 -9.68 -21.88
N GLU A 51 2.50 -10.37 -22.80
CA GLU A 51 1.11 -10.76 -22.60
C GLU A 51 1.02 -11.57 -21.30
N LEU A 52 0.24 -11.05 -20.36
CA LEU A 52 -0.08 -11.75 -19.12
C LEU A 52 -0.87 -13.01 -19.49
N THR A 53 -0.44 -14.17 -18.98
CA THR A 53 -1.19 -15.41 -19.14
C THR A 53 -2.53 -15.32 -18.42
N ASP A 54 -3.56 -15.98 -18.95
CA ASP A 54 -4.89 -16.03 -18.33
C ASP A 54 -4.84 -16.53 -16.87
N GLY A 55 -5.32 -15.69 -15.96
CA GLY A 55 -5.36 -15.89 -14.52
C GLY A 55 -6.53 -16.76 -14.03
N LYS A 56 -7.41 -17.20 -14.93
CA LYS A 56 -8.59 -17.99 -14.55
C LYS A 56 -8.19 -19.27 -13.77
N GLY A 57 -8.77 -19.42 -12.59
CA GLY A 57 -8.52 -20.56 -11.70
C GLY A 57 -7.27 -20.45 -10.83
N THR A 58 -6.55 -19.32 -10.88
CA THR A 58 -5.50 -19.03 -9.90
C THR A 58 -6.08 -18.74 -8.52
N CYS A 59 -5.25 -18.86 -7.48
CA CYS A 59 -5.68 -18.54 -6.12
C CYS A 59 -5.98 -17.05 -5.97
N LYS A 60 -7.00 -16.73 -5.16
CA LYS A 60 -7.30 -15.34 -4.77
C LYS A 60 -6.10 -14.72 -4.05
N ALA A 61 -5.77 -13.47 -4.36
CA ALA A 61 -4.67 -12.75 -3.75
C ALA A 61 -5.12 -11.40 -3.19
N LEU A 62 -4.50 -10.91 -2.11
CA LEU A 62 -4.75 -9.57 -1.57
C LEU A 62 -3.45 -8.78 -1.51
N PHE A 63 -3.44 -7.59 -2.11
CA PHE A 63 -2.39 -6.61 -1.91
C PHE A 63 -2.49 -6.00 -0.51
N SER A 64 -1.47 -6.22 0.29
CA SER A 64 -1.26 -5.63 1.61
C SER A 64 -0.17 -4.57 1.49
N ALA A 65 -0.46 -3.35 1.90
CA ALA A 65 0.46 -2.23 1.82
C ALA A 65 0.16 -1.17 2.88
N ARG A 66 1.09 -0.23 3.03
CA ARG A 66 0.77 1.10 3.54
C ARG A 66 0.24 1.93 2.37
N PHE A 67 -1.06 2.21 2.37
CA PHE A 67 -1.69 3.07 1.36
C PHE A 67 -1.61 4.53 1.83
N ASP A 68 -0.65 5.28 1.27
CA ASP A 68 -0.36 6.68 1.60
C ASP A 68 -0.64 7.64 0.43
N GLY A 69 -1.19 7.14 -0.68
CA GLY A 69 -1.42 7.89 -1.92
C GLY A 69 -0.15 8.11 -2.77
N GLY A 70 1.00 7.58 -2.34
CA GLY A 70 2.30 7.76 -2.96
C GLY A 70 2.48 6.98 -4.27
N GLN A 71 3.68 7.10 -4.85
CA GLN A 71 4.02 6.48 -6.13
C GLN A 71 3.91 4.95 -6.11
N VAL A 72 4.32 4.31 -5.01
CA VAL A 72 4.24 2.85 -4.83
C VAL A 72 2.79 2.40 -4.87
N GLU A 73 1.90 3.04 -4.11
CA GLU A 73 0.47 2.73 -4.14
C GLU A 73 -0.09 2.86 -5.57
N GLN A 74 0.16 3.99 -6.23
CA GLN A 74 -0.34 4.22 -7.59
C GLN A 74 0.19 3.18 -8.58
N GLN A 75 1.44 2.76 -8.44
CA GLN A 75 2.02 1.66 -9.21
C GLN A 75 1.25 0.37 -8.99
N PHE A 76 1.01 -0.03 -7.75
CA PHE A 76 0.30 -1.28 -7.47
C PHE A 76 -1.19 -1.23 -7.83
N ARG A 77 -1.83 -0.06 -7.83
CA ARG A 77 -3.17 0.13 -8.42
C ARG A 77 -3.16 -0.11 -9.93
N ARG A 78 -2.12 0.31 -10.66
CA ARG A 78 -1.97 0.02 -12.10
C ARG A 78 -1.65 -1.46 -12.35
N VAL A 79 -0.74 -2.05 -11.56
CA VAL A 79 -0.44 -3.49 -11.60
C VAL A 79 -1.69 -4.34 -11.34
N LYS A 80 -2.51 -3.96 -10.35
CA LYS A 80 -3.79 -4.61 -10.07
C LYS A 80 -4.70 -4.60 -11.30
N LYS A 81 -4.87 -3.46 -11.96
CA LYS A 81 -5.70 -3.35 -13.17
C LYS A 81 -5.19 -4.26 -14.30
N LEU A 82 -3.87 -4.37 -14.48
CA LEU A 82 -3.26 -5.28 -15.46
C LEU A 82 -3.58 -6.75 -15.14
N LEU A 83 -3.49 -7.14 -13.86
CA LEU A 83 -3.83 -8.49 -13.40
C LEU A 83 -5.33 -8.79 -13.55
N GLU A 84 -6.20 -7.85 -13.19
CA GLU A 84 -7.67 -8.00 -13.36
C GLU A 84 -8.06 -8.14 -14.83
N ALA A 85 -7.45 -7.34 -15.73
CA ALA A 85 -7.65 -7.45 -17.17
C ALA A 85 -7.23 -8.82 -17.73
N ALA A 86 -6.33 -9.52 -17.04
CA ALA A 86 -5.89 -10.88 -17.34
C ALA A 86 -6.62 -11.96 -16.52
N ASN A 87 -7.78 -11.65 -15.92
CA ASN A 87 -8.63 -12.55 -15.13
C ASN A 87 -8.00 -13.12 -13.84
N TYR A 88 -7.04 -12.43 -13.22
CA TYR A 88 -6.58 -12.79 -11.87
C TYR A 88 -7.55 -12.26 -10.81
N ASP A 89 -7.86 -13.09 -9.82
CA ASP A 89 -8.70 -12.71 -8.68
C ASP A 89 -7.85 -12.01 -7.61
N VAL A 90 -7.61 -10.72 -7.81
CA VAL A 90 -6.79 -9.87 -6.93
C VAL A 90 -7.64 -8.83 -6.20
N LEU A 91 -7.41 -8.72 -4.90
CA LEU A 91 -8.05 -7.76 -4.01
C LEU A 91 -7.05 -6.68 -3.61
N MET A 92 -7.56 -5.46 -3.41
CA MET A 92 -6.85 -4.35 -2.78
C MET A 92 -7.93 -3.54 -2.06
N VAL A 93 -7.68 -3.17 -0.80
CA VAL A 93 -8.65 -2.41 -0.02
C VAL A 93 -8.61 -0.96 -0.49
N GLU A 94 -9.74 -0.44 -0.93
CA GLU A 94 -9.93 0.96 -1.30
C GLU A 94 -11.13 1.47 -0.50
N ALA A 95 -10.92 2.35 0.48
CA ALA A 95 -12.01 3.02 1.18
C ALA A 95 -12.23 4.41 0.56
N SER A 96 -13.48 4.73 0.25
CA SER A 96 -13.90 6.08 -0.12
C SER A 96 -14.43 6.83 1.10
N GLY A 97 -14.66 8.14 0.97
CA GLY A 97 -15.23 8.95 2.05
C GLY A 97 -16.59 8.40 2.50
N GLY A 98 -16.65 7.90 3.74
CA GLY A 98 -17.84 7.27 4.33
C GLY A 98 -17.74 5.76 4.53
N ASP A 99 -16.74 5.10 3.92
CA ASP A 99 -16.49 3.67 4.12
C ASP A 99 -15.70 3.41 5.41
N ASP A 100 -16.02 2.31 6.10
CA ASP A 100 -15.19 1.79 7.17
C ASP A 100 -14.07 0.94 6.57
N PHE A 101 -12.91 1.56 6.36
CA PHE A 101 -11.69 0.91 5.86
C PHE A 101 -11.37 -0.37 6.63
N GLY A 102 -11.72 -0.41 7.91
CA GLY A 102 -11.50 -1.55 8.76
C GLY A 102 -12.36 -2.75 8.46
N VAL A 103 -13.66 -2.52 8.31
CA VAL A 103 -14.60 -3.56 7.88
C VAL A 103 -14.19 -4.10 6.51
N MET A 104 -13.80 -3.23 5.58
CA MET A 104 -13.34 -3.67 4.25
C MET A 104 -12.07 -4.53 4.32
N THR A 105 -11.10 -4.14 5.13
CA THR A 105 -9.87 -4.91 5.35
C THR A 105 -10.18 -6.28 5.94
N ALA A 106 -11.03 -6.34 6.96
CA ALA A 106 -11.45 -7.59 7.59
C ALA A 106 -12.17 -8.52 6.60
N LEU A 107 -13.08 -7.98 5.78
CA LEU A 107 -13.78 -8.75 4.75
C LEU A 107 -12.82 -9.28 3.68
N ALA A 108 -11.86 -8.47 3.22
CA ALA A 108 -10.87 -8.89 2.25
C ALA A 108 -9.98 -10.02 2.78
N LEU A 109 -9.49 -9.90 4.02
CA LEU A 109 -8.70 -10.93 4.69
C LEU A 109 -9.49 -12.24 4.87
N ASP A 110 -10.77 -12.16 5.26
CA ASP A 110 -11.61 -13.36 5.40
C ASP A 110 -11.87 -14.03 4.05
N GLN A 111 -12.06 -13.26 2.97
CA GLN A 111 -12.19 -13.81 1.62
C GLN A 111 -10.93 -14.56 1.18
N VAL A 112 -9.74 -13.99 1.40
CA VAL A 112 -8.46 -14.65 1.11
C VAL A 112 -8.34 -15.93 1.93
N ARG A 113 -8.62 -15.87 3.24
CA ARG A 113 -8.55 -17.03 4.14
C ARG A 113 -9.48 -18.17 3.70
N ARG A 114 -10.75 -17.88 3.39
CA ARG A 114 -11.73 -18.88 2.93
C ARG A 114 -11.33 -19.49 1.59
N ALA A 115 -10.81 -18.67 0.68
CA ALA A 115 -10.28 -19.13 -0.60
C ALA A 115 -8.94 -19.89 -0.44
N ARG A 116 -8.34 -19.92 0.76
CA ARG A 116 -6.96 -20.36 1.01
C ARG A 116 -6.02 -19.68 0.01
N GLY A 117 -6.19 -18.38 -0.14
CA GLY A 117 -5.46 -17.52 -1.05
C GLY A 117 -4.11 -17.10 -0.48
N VAL A 118 -3.58 -16.01 -1.03
CA VAL A 118 -2.26 -15.49 -0.68
C VAL A 118 -2.31 -13.98 -0.37
N VAL A 119 -1.46 -13.52 0.54
CA VAL A 119 -1.24 -12.10 0.78
C VAL A 119 0.01 -11.67 0.02
N LEU A 120 -0.13 -10.63 -0.80
CA LEU A 120 0.94 -9.98 -1.53
C LEU A 120 1.42 -8.77 -0.71
N ALA A 121 2.50 -8.93 0.05
CA ALA A 121 3.01 -7.90 0.95
C ALA A 121 3.90 -6.91 0.19
N ILE A 122 3.42 -5.69 -0.04
CA ILE A 122 4.17 -4.61 -0.70
C ILE A 122 5.15 -4.03 0.32
N CYS A 123 6.38 -4.55 0.28
CA CYS A 123 7.43 -4.33 1.26
C CYS A 123 8.16 -3.00 1.00
N THR A 124 7.56 -1.90 1.45
CA THR A 124 8.28 -0.64 1.65
C THR A 124 9.15 -0.70 2.90
N GLU A 125 10.06 0.26 3.10
CA GLU A 125 10.94 0.31 4.27
C GLU A 125 10.15 0.25 5.60
N THR A 126 9.01 0.93 5.68
CA THR A 126 8.17 0.98 6.89
C THR A 126 7.05 -0.08 6.91
N TYR A 127 7.07 -1.08 6.03
CA TYR A 127 6.03 -2.10 6.01
C TYR A 127 6.01 -2.90 7.33
N GLY A 128 4.83 -3.12 7.89
CA GLY A 128 4.66 -3.79 9.19
C GLY A 128 4.82 -2.87 10.41
N GLU A 129 4.89 -1.54 10.20
CA GLU A 129 4.87 -0.55 11.29
C GLU A 129 3.57 -0.65 12.10
N VAL A 130 3.73 -0.71 13.43
CA VAL A 130 2.59 -0.63 14.35
C VAL A 130 2.14 0.82 14.42
N THR A 131 0.86 1.06 14.13
CA THR A 131 0.25 2.39 14.21
C THR A 131 -0.94 2.35 15.17
N SER A 132 -1.61 3.47 15.38
CA SER A 132 -2.91 3.50 16.07
C SER A 132 -4.03 2.81 15.28
N SER A 133 -3.83 2.55 13.97
CA SER A 133 -4.85 1.94 13.12
C SER A 133 -4.90 0.41 13.34
N PRO A 134 -6.08 -0.14 13.70
CA PRO A 134 -6.27 -1.59 13.81
C PRO A 134 -6.30 -2.32 12.46
N TYR A 135 -6.09 -1.60 11.35
CA TYR A 135 -6.14 -2.12 9.99
C TYR A 135 -4.88 -1.75 9.20
N SER A 136 -3.76 -1.65 9.91
CA SER A 136 -2.45 -1.39 9.32
C SER A 136 -1.84 -2.67 8.73
N SER A 137 -0.81 -2.52 7.88
CA SER A 137 -0.03 -3.65 7.36
C SER A 137 0.54 -4.57 8.46
N HIS A 138 0.77 -4.05 9.67
CA HIS A 138 1.11 -4.85 10.84
C HIS A 138 0.02 -5.86 11.21
N GLU A 139 -1.22 -5.40 11.33
CA GLU A 139 -2.36 -6.25 11.71
C GLU A 139 -2.71 -7.25 10.60
N GLU A 140 -2.55 -6.87 9.32
CA GLU A 140 -2.67 -7.79 8.19
C GLU A 140 -1.62 -8.92 8.25
N LEU A 141 -0.36 -8.58 8.58
CA LEU A 141 0.73 -9.55 8.69
C LEU A 141 0.52 -10.50 9.88
N LYS A 142 0.06 -9.96 11.01
CA LYS A 142 -0.31 -10.73 12.21
C LYS A 142 -1.49 -11.65 11.94
N PHE A 143 -2.49 -11.21 11.18
CA PHE A 143 -3.60 -12.05 10.73
C PHE A 143 -3.12 -13.17 9.82
N ALA A 144 -2.24 -12.87 8.85
CA ALA A 144 -1.68 -13.86 7.94
C ALA A 144 -0.90 -14.95 8.70
N ASP A 145 -0.08 -14.57 9.69
CA ASP A 145 0.62 -15.50 10.56
C ASP A 145 -0.34 -16.37 11.40
N ALA A 146 -1.32 -15.75 12.06
CA ALA A 146 -2.29 -16.45 12.90
C ALA A 146 -3.11 -17.49 12.13
N HIS A 147 -3.46 -17.19 10.88
CA HIS A 147 -4.23 -18.08 10.01
C HIS A 147 -3.39 -18.92 9.06
N ARG A 148 -2.06 -18.85 9.16
CA ARG A 148 -1.10 -19.55 8.27
C ARG A 148 -1.41 -19.31 6.80
N LEU A 149 -1.73 -18.07 6.44
CA LEU A 149 -1.86 -17.66 5.05
C LEU A 149 -0.47 -17.60 4.42
N ASP A 150 -0.39 -17.97 3.14
CA ASP A 150 0.83 -17.75 2.37
C ASP A 150 1.02 -16.24 2.20
N VAL A 151 2.27 -15.78 2.37
CA VAL A 151 2.66 -14.40 2.12
C VAL A 151 3.76 -14.39 1.07
N ILE A 152 3.53 -13.65 -0.02
CA ILE A 152 4.55 -13.39 -1.05
C ILE A 152 5.02 -11.95 -0.87
N PRO A 153 6.27 -11.73 -0.42
CA PRO A 153 6.83 -10.40 -0.33
C PRO A 153 7.13 -9.83 -1.73
N LEU A 154 6.71 -8.60 -1.94
CA LEU A 154 7.00 -7.77 -3.10
C LEU A 154 7.96 -6.67 -2.65
N LYS A 155 9.25 -6.84 -2.95
CA LYS A 155 10.30 -5.88 -2.57
C LYS A 155 10.22 -4.67 -3.50
N VAL A 156 9.86 -3.51 -2.94
CA VAL A 156 9.77 -2.25 -3.70
C VAL A 156 10.89 -1.28 -3.37
N ASP A 157 11.49 -1.43 -2.18
CA ASP A 157 12.64 -0.64 -1.74
C ASP A 157 13.95 -1.44 -1.75
N ALA A 158 15.08 -0.72 -1.68
CA ALA A 158 16.41 -1.32 -1.63
C ALA A 158 16.58 -2.24 -0.41
N LYS A 159 15.92 -1.89 0.69
CA LYS A 159 16.00 -2.55 1.98
C LYS A 159 15.01 -3.71 2.07
N PHE A 160 15.52 -4.91 2.35
CA PHE A 160 14.70 -6.10 2.57
C PHE A 160 15.40 -7.08 3.54
N PRO A 161 14.69 -7.64 4.53
CA PRO A 161 13.30 -7.36 4.91
C PRO A 161 13.06 -5.89 5.31
N PRO A 162 11.80 -5.43 5.32
CA PRO A 162 11.45 -4.13 5.88
C PRO A 162 11.98 -3.94 7.30
N GLU A 163 12.25 -2.69 7.66
CA GLU A 163 12.66 -2.33 9.02
C GLU A 163 11.77 -1.17 9.51
N PRO A 164 10.53 -1.47 9.93
CA PRO A 164 9.62 -0.45 10.44
C PRO A 164 10.20 0.24 11.68
N PRO A 165 9.93 1.54 11.89
CA PRO A 165 10.44 2.26 13.05
C PRO A 165 9.90 1.70 14.36
N PHE A 166 10.75 1.64 15.38
CA PHE A 166 10.39 1.25 16.74
C PHE A 166 11.36 1.87 17.75
N GLY A 167 11.06 1.75 19.05
CA GLY A 167 11.94 2.15 20.15
C GLY A 167 11.26 3.07 21.15
N SER A 168 12.01 3.53 22.17
CA SER A 168 11.46 4.27 23.30
C SER A 168 10.71 5.56 22.92
N GLN A 169 11.06 6.14 21.77
CA GLN A 169 10.45 7.36 21.21
C GLN A 169 9.29 7.06 20.26
N HIS A 170 9.05 5.81 19.88
CA HIS A 170 7.95 5.46 18.98
C HIS A 170 6.61 5.46 19.75
N PRO A 171 5.56 6.13 19.23
CA PRO A 171 4.29 6.28 19.94
C PRO A 171 3.56 4.95 20.18
N PHE A 172 3.73 3.97 19.29
CA PHE A 172 2.95 2.72 19.30
C PHE A 172 3.79 1.44 19.46
N ASP A 173 5.10 1.50 19.21
CA ASP A 173 5.98 0.31 19.21
C ASP A 173 7.27 0.55 19.96
N LYS A 174 7.19 0.46 21.29
CA LYS A 174 8.37 0.64 22.16
C LYS A 174 9.28 -0.59 22.17
N LEU A 175 8.77 -1.76 21.80
CA LEU A 175 9.43 -3.06 21.98
C LEU A 175 9.90 -3.70 20.66
N GLY A 176 9.54 -3.13 19.51
CA GLY A 176 9.88 -3.69 18.19
C GLY A 176 8.98 -4.87 17.80
N VAL A 177 7.71 -4.84 18.20
CA VAL A 177 6.73 -5.88 17.85
C VAL A 177 6.51 -5.94 16.34
N GLY A 178 6.47 -4.78 15.65
CA GLY A 178 6.35 -4.71 14.19
C GLY A 178 7.50 -5.45 13.51
N GLN A 179 8.74 -5.12 13.91
CA GLN A 179 9.94 -5.79 13.41
C GLN A 179 9.93 -7.30 13.68
N ALA A 180 9.47 -7.73 14.86
CA ALA A 180 9.40 -9.15 15.21
C ALA A 180 8.47 -9.93 14.28
N PHE A 181 7.31 -9.38 13.91
CA PHE A 181 6.40 -10.00 12.95
C PHE A 181 6.94 -10.00 11.53
N VAL A 182 7.58 -8.90 11.10
CA VAL A 182 8.30 -8.85 9.82
C VAL A 182 9.33 -9.97 9.74
N ASN A 183 10.18 -10.13 10.75
CA ASN A 183 11.21 -11.17 10.77
C ASN A 183 10.63 -12.59 10.83
N LYS A 184 9.47 -12.77 11.46
CA LYS A 184 8.78 -14.06 11.57
C LYS A 184 8.18 -14.52 10.25
N VAL A 185 7.48 -13.62 9.54
CA VAL A 185 6.74 -13.92 8.32
C VAL A 185 7.59 -13.70 7.07
N LEU A 186 8.27 -12.57 6.98
CA LEU A 186 9.13 -12.16 5.86
C LEU A 186 10.59 -12.54 6.14
N LYS A 187 10.85 -13.82 6.41
CA LYS A 187 12.21 -14.32 6.70
C LYS A 187 13.19 -13.92 5.59
N PRO A 188 14.47 -13.64 5.89
CA PRO A 188 15.46 -13.27 4.86
C PRO A 188 15.57 -14.24 3.67
N ASN A 189 15.32 -15.53 3.91
CA ASN A 189 15.39 -16.60 2.90
C ASN A 189 14.05 -16.91 2.22
N VAL A 190 13.00 -16.13 2.46
CA VAL A 190 11.72 -16.33 1.78
C VAL A 190 11.85 -15.94 0.31
N ALA A 191 11.21 -16.71 -0.58
CA ALA A 191 11.13 -16.34 -1.98
C ALA A 191 10.33 -15.04 -2.10
N ARG A 192 10.95 -14.00 -2.67
CA ARG A 192 10.35 -12.68 -2.89
C ARG A 192 10.32 -12.34 -4.38
N ILE A 193 9.44 -11.43 -4.75
CA ILE A 193 9.43 -10.80 -6.07
C ILE A 193 10.15 -9.46 -5.94
N ASP A 194 11.18 -9.23 -6.76
CA ASP A 194 11.85 -7.93 -6.81
C ASP A 194 11.12 -7.01 -7.79
N CYS A 195 10.53 -5.94 -7.25
CA CYS A 195 9.79 -4.94 -8.00
C CYS A 195 10.58 -3.63 -8.13
N CYS A 196 11.77 -3.52 -7.52
CA CYS A 196 12.57 -2.29 -7.52
C CYS A 196 12.94 -1.87 -8.95
N GLY A 197 12.51 -0.67 -9.34
CA GLY A 197 12.79 -0.10 -10.66
C GLY A 197 12.16 -0.86 -11.83
N GLN A 198 11.27 -1.82 -11.56
CA GLN A 198 10.60 -2.58 -12.61
C GLN A 198 9.37 -1.82 -13.12
N PRO A 199 9.06 -1.89 -14.43
CA PRO A 199 7.83 -1.33 -14.97
C PRO A 199 6.62 -2.18 -14.53
N ASP A 200 5.44 -1.55 -14.52
CA ASP A 200 4.20 -2.16 -14.05
C ASP A 200 3.87 -3.49 -14.75
N SER A 201 4.15 -3.59 -16.05
CA SER A 201 3.94 -4.82 -16.84
C SER A 201 4.82 -5.98 -16.37
N THR A 202 6.10 -5.70 -16.06
CA THR A 202 7.03 -6.70 -15.55
C THR A 202 6.65 -7.14 -14.14
N ILE A 203 6.25 -6.20 -13.27
CA ILE A 203 5.75 -6.54 -11.93
C ILE A 203 4.52 -7.44 -12.03
N ALA A 204 3.55 -7.07 -12.87
CA ALA A 204 2.35 -7.88 -13.11
C ALA A 204 2.73 -9.29 -13.62
N ALA A 205 3.66 -9.41 -14.56
CA ALA A 205 4.10 -10.70 -15.09
C ALA A 205 4.79 -11.58 -14.03
N LEU A 206 5.60 -11.00 -13.14
CA LEU A 206 6.23 -11.71 -12.04
C LEU A 206 5.21 -12.20 -11.01
N ILE A 207 4.24 -11.37 -10.66
CA ILE A 207 3.13 -11.74 -9.76
C ILE A 207 2.29 -12.85 -10.39
N ALA A 208 1.88 -12.68 -11.66
CA ALA A 208 1.14 -13.67 -12.43
C ALA A 208 1.84 -15.03 -12.41
N LYS A 209 3.15 -15.06 -12.72
CA LYS A 209 3.96 -16.27 -12.66
C LYS A 209 3.98 -16.91 -11.27
N ALA A 210 4.03 -16.11 -10.21
CA ALA A 210 3.98 -16.61 -8.84
C ALA A 210 2.61 -17.19 -8.46
N LEU A 211 1.52 -16.58 -8.92
CA LEU A 211 0.15 -17.05 -8.70
C LEU A 211 -0.15 -18.32 -9.51
N GLN A 212 0.36 -18.43 -10.74
CA GLN A 212 0.18 -19.63 -11.57
C GLN A 212 0.82 -20.88 -10.96
N LYS A 213 1.97 -20.74 -10.29
CA LYS A 213 2.59 -21.84 -9.54
C LYS A 213 1.73 -22.35 -8.37
N ARG A 214 0.70 -21.61 -7.99
CA ARG A 214 -0.22 -21.90 -6.89
C ARG A 214 -1.64 -22.18 -7.39
N ARG A 215 -1.79 -22.36 -8.70
CA ARG A 215 -3.05 -22.79 -9.32
C ARG A 215 -3.47 -24.14 -8.73
N ARG A 216 -4.75 -24.23 -8.40
CA ARG A 216 -5.36 -25.46 -7.87
C ARG A 216 -5.92 -26.34 -8.98
#